data_AF-A0A940Z8A8-F1
#
_entry.id   AF-A0A940Z8A8-F1
#
_cell.length_a   1.000
_cell.length_b   1.000
_cell.length_c   1.000
_cell.angle_alpha   90.00
_cell.angle_beta   90.00
_cell.angle_gamma   90.00
#
_symmetry.space_group_name_H-M   'P 1'
#
loop_
_entity.id
_entity.type
_entity.pdbx_description
1 polymer ?
#
loop_
_entity_poly.entity_id
_entity_poly.type
_entity_poly.pdbx_seq_one_letter_code
_entity_poly.pdbx_strand_id
1 'polypeptide(L)'
;MVKRVSMWLESVSTGWITLLACVIFILFISLVLPSQPSQTDEYSTGAMTPDLSFYYSADDLYRSAESYGEAGRQEYVHSRFTFDLIWPLVYTFFLAIVISWLIPRGFAAGSIWHFANLLPLAGMLMDYMENISTSIVIYRYPESTPVVDTLAAVFTMLKWITLSLSFLALGIGLLAAVWQWISRRSAKKEQ
;
A
#
# COMPACT_ATOMS: atom_id res chain seq x y z
N MET A 1 -11.76 -13.40 -14.46
CA MET A 1 -10.59 -13.60 -13.58
C MET A 1 -10.73 -12.82 -12.28
N VAL A 2 -10.84 -11.48 -12.33
CA VAL A 2 -11.02 -10.55 -11.18
C VAL A 2 -12.03 -11.02 -10.13
N LYS A 3 -13.26 -11.38 -10.54
CA LYS A 3 -14.30 -11.88 -9.62
C LYS A 3 -13.87 -13.14 -8.85
N ARG A 4 -13.10 -14.04 -9.47
CA ARG A 4 -12.62 -15.26 -8.80
C ARG A 4 -11.62 -14.93 -7.70
N VAL A 5 -10.73 -13.95 -7.92
CA VAL A 5 -9.75 -13.51 -6.92
C VAL A 5 -10.45 -12.88 -5.72
N SER A 6 -11.40 -11.97 -5.96
CA SER A 6 -12.16 -11.32 -4.88
C SER A 6 -12.97 -12.35 -4.06
N MET A 7 -13.67 -13.28 -4.71
CA MET A 7 -14.38 -14.36 -4.00
C MET A 7 -13.44 -15.30 -3.24
N TRP A 8 -12.26 -15.58 -3.80
CA TRP A 8 -11.25 -16.40 -3.12
C TRP A 8 -10.75 -15.69 -1.85
N LEU A 9 -10.42 -14.40 -1.91
CA LEU A 9 -10.05 -13.60 -0.73
C LEU A 9 -11.12 -13.65 0.35
N GLU A 10 -12.39 -13.46 0.00
CA GLU A 10 -13.51 -13.59 0.95
C GLU A 10 -13.61 -14.98 1.56
N SER A 11 -13.39 -16.03 0.77
CA SER A 11 -13.49 -17.41 1.26
C SER A 11 -12.38 -17.78 2.25
N VAL A 12 -11.18 -17.20 2.10
CA VAL A 12 -10.04 -17.46 3.00
C VAL A 12 -10.03 -16.54 4.21
N SER A 13 -10.65 -15.36 4.14
CA SER A 13 -10.71 -14.39 5.22
C SER A 13 -11.63 -14.84 6.36
N THR A 14 -11.14 -15.73 7.21
CA THR A 14 -11.78 -16.11 8.48
C THR A 14 -11.39 -15.15 9.61
N GLY A 15 -12.12 -15.16 10.73
CA GLY A 15 -11.79 -14.29 11.87
C GLY A 15 -10.37 -14.50 12.42
N TRP A 16 -9.86 -15.73 12.42
CA TRP A 16 -8.50 -16.04 12.85
C TRP A 16 -7.44 -15.53 11.88
N ILE A 17 -7.71 -15.63 10.57
CA ILE A 17 -6.80 -15.11 9.54
C ILE A 17 -6.79 -13.58 9.57
N THR A 18 -7.94 -12.95 9.80
CA THR A 18 -8.03 -11.51 10.03
C THR A 18 -7.24 -11.08 11.27
N LEU A 19 -7.37 -11.80 12.39
CA LEU A 19 -6.59 -11.51 13.60
C LEU A 19 -5.09 -11.66 13.35
N LEU A 20 -4.67 -12.73 12.67
CA LEU A 20 -3.28 -12.95 12.27
C LEU A 20 -2.76 -11.80 11.41
N ALA A 21 -3.54 -11.36 10.42
CA ALA A 21 -3.19 -10.23 9.56
C ALA A 21 -3.01 -8.93 10.35
N CYS A 22 -3.90 -8.63 11.31
CA CYS A 22 -3.75 -7.50 12.21
C CYS A 22 -2.47 -7.60 13.07
N VAL A 23 -2.20 -8.78 13.64
CA VAL A 23 -1.02 -9.00 14.49
C VAL A 23 0.27 -8.81 13.67
N ILE A 24 0.36 -9.42 12.48
CA ILE A 24 1.51 -9.24 11.60
C ILE A 24 1.71 -7.77 11.25
N PHE A 25 0.64 -7.06 10.88
CA PHE A 25 0.70 -5.64 10.54
C PHE A 25 1.18 -4.77 11.71
N ILE A 26 0.63 -4.98 12.90
CA ILE A 26 1.00 -4.24 14.12
C ILE A 26 2.46 -4.53 14.51
N LEU A 27 2.87 -5.80 14.48
CA LEU A 27 4.25 -6.19 14.78
C LEU A 27 5.22 -5.60 13.76
N PHE A 28 4.88 -5.61 12.48
CA PHE A 28 5.71 -5.01 11.45
C PHE A 28 5.89 -3.50 11.68
N ILE A 29 4.78 -2.79 11.93
CA ILE A 29 4.83 -1.35 12.23
C ILE A 29 5.63 -1.06 13.51
N SER A 30 5.51 -1.90 14.53
CA SER A 30 6.13 -1.64 15.84
C SER A 30 7.59 -2.05 15.92
N LEU A 31 8.00 -3.08 15.16
CA LEU A 31 9.33 -3.69 15.28
C LEU A 31 10.22 -3.41 14.08
N VAL A 32 9.65 -3.27 12.88
CA VAL A 32 10.42 -3.16 11.63
C VAL A 32 10.50 -1.71 11.15
N LEU A 33 9.37 -0.99 11.09
CA LEU A 33 9.39 0.41 10.63
C LEU A 33 10.34 1.33 11.42
N PRO A 34 10.45 1.28 12.76
CA PRO A 34 11.37 2.15 13.50
C PRO A 34 12.85 1.85 13.24
N SER A 35 13.15 0.66 12.72
CA SER A 35 14.52 0.24 12.38
C SER A 35 14.96 0.68 10.98
N GLN A 36 14.04 1.18 10.16
CA GLN A 36 14.43 1.90 8.96
C GLN A 36 15.23 3.12 9.38
N PRO A 37 16.40 3.39 8.75
CA PRO A 37 17.18 4.57 9.04
C PRO A 37 16.23 5.75 9.08
N SER A 38 16.17 6.45 10.22
CA SER A 38 15.39 7.66 10.30
C SER A 38 15.90 8.54 9.17
N GLN A 39 15.05 8.85 8.21
CA GLN A 39 15.37 9.69 7.04
C GLN A 39 15.87 11.09 7.42
N THR A 40 16.11 11.37 8.70
CA THR A 40 16.81 12.52 9.25
C THR A 40 18.14 12.81 8.54
N ASP A 41 18.82 11.81 7.98
CA ASP A 41 20.01 12.01 7.12
C ASP A 41 19.64 12.44 5.67
N GLU A 42 18.51 11.99 5.12
CA GLU A 42 17.96 12.46 3.83
C GLU A 42 17.30 13.85 3.94
N TYR A 43 16.67 14.17 5.06
CA TYR A 43 16.15 15.50 5.36
C TYR A 43 17.27 16.53 5.56
N SER A 44 18.48 16.10 5.98
CA SER A 44 19.63 16.99 6.13
C SER A 44 20.36 17.26 4.81
N THR A 45 20.19 16.43 3.77
CA THR A 45 20.58 16.79 2.38
C THR A 45 19.52 17.64 1.66
N GLY A 46 18.32 17.76 2.22
CA GLY A 46 17.20 18.47 1.59
C GLY A 46 16.62 17.76 0.36
N ALA A 47 17.01 16.50 0.16
CA ALA A 47 16.56 15.68 -0.95
C ALA A 47 15.11 15.20 -0.70
N MET A 48 14.30 15.19 -1.75
CA MET A 48 12.97 14.61 -1.67
C MET A 48 13.05 13.10 -1.86
N THR A 49 12.34 12.33 -1.04
CA THR A 49 12.21 10.89 -1.23
C THR A 49 10.94 10.63 -2.07
N PRO A 50 11.07 10.06 -3.29
CA PRO A 50 9.97 9.89 -4.24
C PRO A 50 8.72 9.22 -3.67
N ASP A 51 8.91 8.17 -2.89
CA ASP A 51 7.88 7.32 -2.31
C ASP A 51 7.08 7.99 -1.18
N LEU A 52 7.65 9.01 -0.52
CA LEU A 52 6.97 9.83 0.48
C LEU A 52 6.21 11.01 -0.12
N SER A 53 6.44 11.29 -1.40
CA SER A 53 5.76 12.35 -2.11
C SER A 53 4.49 11.80 -2.76
N PHE A 54 3.41 12.59 -2.77
CA PHE A 54 2.20 12.22 -3.50
C PHE A 54 2.44 12.28 -5.03
N TYR A 55 3.23 13.24 -5.48
CA TYR A 55 3.61 13.46 -6.87
C TYR A 55 4.93 14.22 -6.95
N TYR A 56 5.66 14.05 -8.05
CA TYR A 56 6.87 14.79 -8.39
C TYR A 56 7.11 14.81 -9.91
N SER A 57 7.94 15.73 -10.40
CA SER A 57 8.37 15.77 -11.79
C SER A 57 9.63 14.92 -12.03
N ALA A 58 9.90 14.57 -13.29
CA ALA A 58 11.16 13.89 -13.66
C ALA A 58 12.40 14.69 -13.20
N ASP A 59 12.36 16.02 -13.33
CA ASP A 59 13.44 16.91 -12.88
C ASP A 59 13.65 16.85 -11.36
N ASP A 60 12.59 16.70 -10.57
CA ASP A 60 12.71 16.49 -9.12
C ASP A 60 13.41 15.17 -8.79
N LEU A 61 13.10 14.11 -9.53
CA LEU A 61 13.72 12.80 -9.36
C LEU A 61 15.21 12.84 -9.71
N TYR A 62 15.61 13.51 -10.80
CA TYR A 62 17.02 13.67 -11.15
C TYR A 62 17.77 14.57 -10.15
N ARG A 63 17.14 15.64 -9.65
CA ARG A 63 17.72 16.47 -8.57
C ARG A 63 17.96 15.66 -7.30
N SER A 64 17.03 14.75 -6.98
CA SER A 64 17.19 13.83 -5.85
C SER A 64 18.36 12.88 -6.11
N ALA A 65 18.43 12.26 -7.29
CA ALA A 65 19.54 11.38 -7.69
C ALA A 65 20.92 12.07 -7.65
N GLU A 66 20.99 13.35 -8.02
CA GLU A 66 22.18 14.20 -7.89
C GLU A 66 22.55 14.40 -6.42
N SER A 67 21.58 14.83 -5.60
CA SER A 67 21.79 15.13 -4.18
C SER A 67 22.20 13.91 -3.34
N TYR A 68 21.76 12.71 -3.73
CA TYR A 68 22.15 11.46 -3.07
C TYR A 68 23.65 11.12 -3.27
N GLY A 69 24.27 11.60 -4.35
CA GLY A 69 25.61 11.17 -4.75
C GLY A 69 25.68 9.67 -5.06
N GLU A 70 26.86 9.17 -5.46
CA GLU A 70 26.99 7.76 -5.88
C GLU A 70 26.60 6.77 -4.77
N ALA A 71 27.13 6.97 -3.56
CA ALA A 71 26.85 6.07 -2.43
C ALA A 71 25.36 6.05 -2.04
N GLY A 72 24.71 7.23 -1.98
CA GLY A 72 23.29 7.33 -1.64
C GLY A 72 22.39 6.72 -2.72
N ARG A 73 22.75 6.82 -4.00
CA ARG A 73 22.00 6.16 -5.08
C ARG A 73 22.06 4.64 -4.99
N GLN A 74 23.22 4.07 -4.64
CA GLN A 74 23.34 2.61 -4.45
C GLN A 74 22.50 2.14 -3.25
N GLU A 75 22.54 2.88 -2.13
CA GLU A 75 21.73 2.56 -0.96
C GLU A 75 20.23 2.71 -1.25
N TYR A 76 19.82 3.74 -1.99
CA TYR A 76 18.45 3.92 -2.45
C TYR A 76 17.97 2.71 -3.25
N VAL A 77 18.75 2.26 -4.25
CA VAL A 77 18.36 1.08 -5.05
C VAL A 77 18.31 -0.17 -4.17
N HIS A 78 19.26 -0.34 -3.26
CA HIS A 78 19.29 -1.47 -2.34
C HIS A 78 18.07 -1.51 -1.40
N SER A 79 17.63 -0.37 -0.86
CA SER A 79 16.47 -0.29 0.02
C SER A 79 15.17 -0.67 -0.71
N ARG A 80 15.01 -0.28 -1.98
CA ARG A 80 13.85 -0.61 -2.83
C ARG A 80 13.64 -2.11 -3.05
N PHE A 81 14.73 -2.89 -3.06
CA PHE A 81 14.69 -4.34 -3.28
C PHE A 81 14.92 -5.16 -2.01
N THR A 82 14.92 -4.53 -0.84
CA THR A 82 15.03 -5.22 0.45
C THR A 82 13.80 -4.93 1.31
N PHE A 83 13.79 -3.80 2.02
CA PHE A 83 12.71 -3.43 2.91
C PHE A 83 11.40 -3.15 2.15
N ASP A 84 11.47 -2.39 1.06
CA ASP A 84 10.30 -2.00 0.26
C ASP A 84 9.76 -3.12 -0.63
N LEU A 85 10.41 -4.28 -0.64
CA LEU A 85 9.80 -5.49 -1.20
C LEU A 85 8.82 -6.14 -0.21
N ILE A 86 9.10 -6.03 1.09
CA ILE A 86 8.30 -6.65 2.15
C ILE A 86 7.12 -5.77 2.55
N TRP A 87 7.33 -4.45 2.59
CA TRP A 87 6.29 -3.51 3.01
C TRP A 87 4.96 -3.66 2.22
N PRO A 88 4.98 -3.74 0.87
CA PRO A 88 3.76 -3.91 0.10
C PRO A 88 3.03 -5.23 0.34
N LEU A 89 3.77 -6.32 0.58
CA LEU A 89 3.17 -7.60 0.97
C LEU A 89 2.42 -7.48 2.30
N VAL A 90 3.03 -6.83 3.28
CA VAL A 90 2.49 -6.73 4.64
C VAL A 90 1.22 -5.89 4.66
N TYR A 91 1.22 -4.68 4.08
CA TYR A 91 0.01 -3.88 4.04
C TYR A 91 -1.07 -4.53 3.18
N THR A 92 -0.70 -5.23 2.10
CA THR A 92 -1.68 -5.87 1.20
C THR A 92 -2.34 -7.05 1.87
N PHE A 93 -1.57 -7.89 2.54
CA PHE A 93 -2.11 -8.99 3.31
C PHE A 93 -3.08 -8.48 4.38
N PHE A 94 -2.69 -7.46 5.13
CA PHE A 94 -3.56 -6.82 6.13
C PHE A 94 -4.85 -6.27 5.51
N LEU A 95 -4.75 -5.34 4.55
CA LEU A 95 -5.90 -4.65 4.00
C LEU A 95 -6.82 -5.61 3.22
N ALA A 96 -6.28 -6.47 2.37
CA ALA A 96 -7.09 -7.37 1.56
C ALA A 96 -7.86 -8.37 2.43
N ILE A 97 -7.22 -8.93 3.47
CA ILE A 97 -7.87 -9.88 4.37
C ILE A 97 -8.94 -9.19 5.22
N VAL A 98 -8.63 -8.05 5.84
CA VAL A 98 -9.56 -7.33 6.72
C VAL A 98 -10.76 -6.81 5.94
N ILE A 99 -10.55 -6.21 4.76
CA ILE A 99 -11.65 -5.77 3.89
C ILE A 99 -12.51 -6.97 3.49
N SER A 100 -11.90 -8.07 3.03
CA SER A 100 -12.64 -9.29 2.64
C SER A 100 -13.42 -9.92 3.79
N TRP A 101 -12.96 -9.75 5.03
CA TRP A 101 -13.69 -10.17 6.22
C TRP A 101 -14.85 -9.22 6.54
N LEU A 102 -14.66 -7.90 6.44
CA LEU A 102 -15.67 -6.92 6.83
C LEU A 102 -16.82 -6.79 5.82
N ILE A 103 -16.50 -6.75 4.52
CA ILE A 103 -17.50 -6.43 3.48
C ILE A 103 -18.72 -7.37 3.50
N PRO A 104 -18.58 -8.71 3.52
CA PRO A 104 -19.74 -9.61 3.55
C PRO A 104 -20.61 -9.49 4.82
N ARG A 105 -20.12 -8.83 5.88
CA ARG A 105 -20.84 -8.61 7.13
C ARG A 105 -21.68 -7.34 7.11
N GLY A 106 -21.27 -6.35 6.32
CA GLY A 106 -21.96 -5.06 6.20
C GLY A 106 -22.78 -4.91 4.92
N PHE A 107 -22.50 -5.69 3.87
CA PHE A 107 -23.10 -5.53 2.55
C PHE A 107 -23.76 -6.81 2.04
N ALA A 108 -24.72 -6.66 1.13
CA ALA A 108 -25.37 -7.77 0.45
C ALA A 108 -24.45 -8.41 -0.60
N ALA A 109 -24.57 -9.73 -0.82
CA ALA A 109 -23.68 -10.53 -1.68
C ALA A 109 -23.55 -10.05 -3.15
N GLY A 110 -24.49 -9.24 -3.65
CA GLY A 110 -24.45 -8.66 -4.99
C GLY A 110 -23.80 -7.27 -5.07
N SER A 111 -23.31 -6.73 -3.96
CA SER A 111 -22.81 -5.36 -3.89
C SER A 111 -21.46 -5.18 -4.59
N ILE A 112 -21.23 -4.02 -5.21
CA ILE A 112 -19.94 -3.67 -5.80
C ILE A 112 -18.82 -3.59 -4.74
N TRP A 113 -19.18 -3.38 -3.48
CA TRP A 113 -18.24 -3.30 -2.36
C TRP A 113 -17.39 -4.56 -2.18
N HIS A 114 -17.85 -5.72 -2.65
CA HIS A 114 -17.07 -6.96 -2.65
C HIS A 114 -15.74 -6.83 -3.43
N PHE A 115 -15.70 -6.00 -4.47
CA PHE A 115 -14.48 -5.76 -5.25
C PHE A 115 -13.48 -4.81 -4.58
N ALA A 116 -13.86 -4.14 -3.49
CA ALA A 116 -12.97 -3.24 -2.78
C ALA A 116 -11.77 -3.98 -2.16
N ASN A 117 -11.88 -5.29 -1.92
CA ASN A 117 -10.77 -6.12 -1.47
C ASN A 117 -9.65 -6.30 -2.51
N LEU A 118 -9.84 -5.83 -3.75
CA LEU A 118 -8.81 -5.84 -4.79
C LEU A 118 -7.99 -4.55 -4.85
N LEU A 119 -8.44 -3.47 -4.19
CA LEU A 119 -7.70 -2.21 -4.13
C LEU A 119 -6.28 -2.38 -3.54
N PRO A 120 -6.07 -3.17 -2.45
CA PRO A 120 -4.74 -3.37 -1.91
C PRO A 120 -3.80 -4.08 -2.88
N LEU A 121 -4.32 -5.02 -3.68
CA LEU A 121 -3.53 -5.74 -4.68
C LEU A 121 -3.08 -4.81 -5.82
N ALA A 122 -3.95 -3.87 -6.22
CA ALA A 122 -3.59 -2.82 -7.16
C ALA A 122 -2.54 -1.88 -6.56
N GLY A 123 -2.67 -1.50 -5.28
CA GLY A 123 -1.68 -0.73 -4.55
C GLY A 123 -0.31 -1.37 -4.55
N MET A 124 -0.22 -2.65 -4.19
CA MET A 124 1.03 -3.42 -4.23
C MET A 124 1.68 -3.43 -5.60
N LEU A 125 0.88 -3.60 -6.65
CA LEU A 125 1.39 -3.58 -8.01
C LEU A 125 1.98 -2.21 -8.36
N MET A 126 1.27 -1.12 -8.04
CA MET A 126 1.76 0.24 -8.29
C MET A 126 3.03 0.55 -7.49
N ASP A 127 3.11 0.05 -6.26
CA ASP A 127 4.29 0.17 -5.39
C ASP A 127 5.53 -0.50 -6.00
N TYR A 128 5.41 -1.75 -6.46
CA TYR A 128 6.52 -2.42 -7.14
C TYR A 128 6.89 -1.77 -8.46
N MET A 129 5.91 -1.30 -9.23
CA MET A 129 6.21 -0.57 -10.47
C MET A 129 6.93 0.74 -10.20
N GLU A 130 6.55 1.45 -9.13
CA GLU A 130 7.23 2.64 -8.64
C GLU A 130 8.67 2.31 -8.25
N ASN A 131 8.90 1.36 -7.34
CA ASN A 131 10.22 0.94 -6.89
C ASN A 131 11.16 0.53 -8.04
N ILE A 132 10.63 -0.20 -9.03
CA ILE A 132 11.40 -0.58 -10.23
C ILE A 132 11.77 0.68 -11.04
N SER A 133 10.79 1.54 -11.32
CA SER A 133 10.99 2.71 -12.17
C SER A 133 11.92 3.76 -11.55
N THR A 134 11.76 4.07 -10.26
CA THR A 134 12.63 5.00 -9.53
C THR A 134 14.05 4.46 -9.44
N SER A 135 14.20 3.16 -9.14
CA SER A 135 15.51 2.51 -9.11
C SER A 135 16.23 2.56 -10.46
N ILE A 136 15.53 2.33 -11.58
CA ILE A 136 16.13 2.43 -12.92
C ILE A 136 16.63 3.86 -13.18
N VAL A 137 15.81 4.86 -12.88
CA VAL A 137 16.16 6.27 -13.13
C VAL A 137 17.35 6.69 -12.28
N ILE A 138 17.33 6.34 -10.99
CA ILE A 138 18.40 6.66 -10.04
C ILE A 138 19.68 5.92 -10.41
N TYR A 139 19.61 4.63 -10.70
CA TYR A 139 20.79 3.84 -11.10
C TYR A 139 21.48 4.37 -12.37
N ARG A 140 20.70 4.88 -13.34
CA ARG A 140 21.25 5.38 -14.62
C ARG A 140 21.78 6.81 -14.55
N TYR A 141 21.49 7.57 -13.50
CA TYR A 141 21.96 8.94 -13.35
C TYR A 141 23.50 9.01 -13.50
N PRO A 142 24.07 9.97 -14.28
CA PRO A 142 23.44 11.17 -14.84
C PRO A 142 22.78 10.99 -16.23
N GLU A 143 22.71 9.78 -16.77
CA GLU A 143 21.98 9.54 -18.02
C GLU A 143 20.47 9.69 -17.82
N SER A 144 19.80 10.34 -18.78
CA SER A 144 18.35 10.41 -18.76
C SER A 144 17.74 9.04 -19.10
N THR A 145 16.58 8.79 -18.51
CA THR A 145 15.73 7.62 -18.76
C THR A 145 14.32 8.09 -19.13
N PRO A 146 14.15 8.68 -20.33
CA PRO A 146 12.86 9.20 -20.77
C PRO A 146 11.77 8.13 -20.71
N VAL A 147 10.53 8.57 -20.50
CA VAL A 147 9.34 7.73 -20.28
C VAL A 147 9.34 7.07 -18.90
N VAL A 148 10.40 6.37 -18.50
CA VAL A 148 10.47 5.71 -17.20
C VAL A 148 10.45 6.71 -16.04
N ASP A 149 11.15 7.84 -16.20
CA ASP A 149 11.15 8.95 -15.24
C ASP A 149 9.74 9.54 -15.02
N THR A 150 8.96 9.71 -16.09
CA THR A 150 7.56 10.17 -15.99
C THR A 150 6.64 9.10 -15.43
N LEU A 151 6.85 7.83 -15.81
CA LEU A 151 6.05 6.71 -15.31
C LEU A 151 6.26 6.49 -13.82
N ALA A 152 7.45 6.76 -13.29
CA ALA A 152 7.73 6.67 -11.86
C ALA A 152 6.80 7.56 -11.02
N ALA A 153 6.62 8.82 -11.45
CA ALA A 153 5.69 9.74 -10.80
C ALA A 153 4.22 9.27 -10.93
N VAL A 154 3.83 8.70 -12.08
CA VAL A 154 2.49 8.15 -12.28
C VAL A 154 2.25 6.95 -11.36
N PHE A 155 3.19 6.02 -11.24
CA PHE A 155 3.07 4.88 -10.34
C PHE A 155 3.04 5.31 -8.88
N THR A 156 3.83 6.31 -8.48
CA THR A 156 3.78 6.92 -7.15
C THR A 156 2.38 7.44 -6.83
N MET A 157 1.80 8.22 -7.74
CA MET A 157 0.45 8.78 -7.55
C MET A 157 -0.61 7.68 -7.50
N LEU A 158 -0.57 6.71 -8.42
CA LEU A 158 -1.52 5.60 -8.45
C LEU A 158 -1.41 4.71 -7.21
N LYS A 159 -0.19 4.47 -6.69
CA LYS A 159 0.06 3.80 -5.41
C LYS A 159 -0.67 4.52 -4.28
N TRP A 160 -0.46 5.83 -4.13
CA TRP A 160 -1.10 6.59 -3.06
C TRP A 160 -2.62 6.65 -3.19
N ILE A 161 -3.16 6.79 -4.41
CA ILE A 161 -4.60 6.75 -4.66
C ILE A 161 -5.18 5.39 -4.25
N THR A 162 -4.61 4.29 -4.74
CA THR A 162 -5.12 2.94 -4.48
C THR A 162 -4.98 2.54 -3.01
N LEU A 163 -3.88 2.92 -2.35
CA LEU A 163 -3.68 2.70 -0.92
C LEU A 163 -4.69 3.51 -0.08
N SER A 164 -4.90 4.78 -0.40
CA SER A 164 -5.88 5.64 0.28
C SER A 164 -7.31 5.09 0.13
N LEU A 165 -7.68 4.67 -1.08
CA LEU A 165 -8.98 4.03 -1.34
C LEU A 165 -9.12 2.69 -0.59
N SER A 166 -8.03 1.96 -0.38
CA SER A 166 -8.05 0.72 0.42
C SER A 166 -8.37 1.00 1.89
N PHE A 167 -7.74 2.01 2.49
CA PHE A 167 -8.06 2.43 3.86
C PHE A 167 -9.49 2.97 3.99
N LEU A 168 -9.96 3.72 2.99
CA LEU A 168 -11.34 4.18 2.94
C LEU A 168 -12.33 3.00 2.89
N ALA A 169 -12.05 1.99 2.04
CA ALA A 169 -12.84 0.77 1.96
C ALA A 169 -12.86 -0.01 3.28
N LEU A 170 -11.72 -0.09 3.97
CA LEU A 170 -11.63 -0.69 5.31
C LEU A 170 -12.52 0.04 6.31
N GLY A 171 -12.47 1.38 6.35
CA GLY A 171 -13.31 2.20 7.23
C GLY A 171 -14.80 2.03 6.94
N ILE A 172 -15.20 2.08 5.66
CA ILE A 172 -16.58 1.87 5.23
C ILE A 172 -17.06 0.45 5.59
N GLY A 173 -16.23 -0.56 5.33
CA GLY A 173 -16.51 -1.95 5.68
C GLY A 173 -16.72 -2.14 7.18
N LEU A 174 -15.88 -1.50 8.01
CA LEU A 174 -15.99 -1.55 9.46
C LEU A 174 -17.29 -0.91 9.95
N LEU A 175 -17.60 0.30 9.49
CA LEU A 175 -18.82 1.00 9.86
C LEU A 175 -20.07 0.21 9.46
N ALA A 176 -20.11 -0.33 8.24
CA ALA A 176 -21.24 -1.13 7.75
C ALA A 176 -21.40 -2.43 8.57
N ALA A 177 -20.31 -3.13 8.89
CA ALA A 177 -20.35 -4.35 9.69
C ALA A 177 -20.84 -4.09 11.12
N VAL A 178 -20.36 -3.00 11.75
CA VAL A 178 -20.80 -2.59 13.10
C VAL A 178 -22.27 -2.20 13.09
N TRP A 179 -22.70 -1.38 12.13
CA TRP A 179 -24.09 -0.97 11.97
C TRP A 179 -25.02 -2.20 11.88
N GLN A 180 -24.71 -3.11 10.96
CA GLN A 180 -25.49 -4.33 10.76
C GLN A 180 -25.55 -5.21 12.02
N TRP A 181 -24.46 -5.28 12.79
CA TRP A 181 -24.41 -6.02 14.05
C TRP A 181 -25.30 -5.38 15.13
N ILE A 182 -25.30 -4.05 15.26
CA ILE A 182 -26.17 -3.33 16.19
C ILE A 182 -27.63 -3.52 15.80
N SER A 183 -28.00 -3.31 14.54
CA SER A 183 -29.39 -3.44 14.06
C SER A 183 -29.95 -4.85 14.31
N ARG A 184 -29.16 -5.90 14.08
CA ARG A 184 -29.56 -7.29 14.37
C ARG A 184 -29.76 -7.56 15.85
N ARG A 185 -28.96 -6.93 16.72
CA ARG A 185 -29.11 -7.06 18.18
C ARG A 185 -30.35 -6.38 18.71
N SER A 186 -30.69 -5.20 18.18
CA SER A 186 -31.92 -4.48 18.57
C SER A 186 -33.16 -5.28 18.18
N ALA A 187 -33.24 -5.80 16.95
CA ALA A 187 -34.36 -6.62 16.49
C ALA A 187 -34.58 -7.89 17.32
N LYS A 188 -33.49 -8.48 17.86
CA LYS A 188 -33.58 -9.67 18.72
C LYS A 188 -34.05 -9.36 20.16
N LYS A 189 -33.95 -8.11 20.63
CA LYS A 189 -34.43 -7.71 21.95
C LYS A 189 -35.93 -7.39 21.99
N GLU A 190 -36.52 -7.12 20.83
CA GLU A 190 -37.95 -6.78 20.67
C GLU A 190 -38.82 -8.03 20.41
N GLN A 191 -38.21 -9.21 20.24
CA GLN A 191 -38.86 -10.53 20.14
C GLN A 191 -38.77 -11.28 21.46
#